data_AF-A0A3D3IE86-F1
#
_entry.id   AF-A0A3D3IE86-F1
#
_cell.length_a   1.000
_cell.length_b   1.000
_cell.length_c   1.000
_cell.angle_alpha   90.00
_cell.angle_beta   90.00
_cell.angle_gamma   90.00
#
_symmetry.space_group_name_H-M   'P 1'
#
loop_
_entity.id
_entity.type
_entity.pdbx_description
1 polymer ?
#
loop_
_entity_poly.entity_id
_entity_poly.type
_entity_poly.pdbx_seq_one_letter_code
_entity_poly.pdbx_strand_id
1 'polypeptide(L)'
;MKKRTYLLIYFFMASGVHFALGQQKDYSADVSSKESIVKALYEVISGTPDQPRDWARFRNLFLPEARLIPTGKSKEGIFTIRTITPEEYIQSFTKNIKTGFFETELYQTAEE
;
A
#
# COMPACT_ATOMS: atom_id res chain seq x y z
N MET A 1 71.94 12.75 -1.43
CA MET A 1 70.94 13.48 -0.60
C MET A 1 69.57 13.26 -1.24
N LYS A 2 68.72 12.33 -0.74
CA LYS A 2 67.61 12.58 0.22
C LYS A 2 66.75 13.77 -0.25
N LYS A 3 65.56 13.62 -0.85
CA LYS A 3 64.22 13.26 -0.30
C LYS A 3 63.18 13.68 -1.38
N ARG A 4 61.92 13.26 -1.49
CA ARG A 4 61.02 12.25 -0.92
C ARG A 4 59.78 12.25 -1.83
N THR A 5 59.31 11.05 -2.16
CA THR A 5 58.04 10.71 -2.81
C THR A 5 56.84 11.31 -2.06
N TYR A 6 55.85 11.91 -2.76
CA TYR A 6 54.44 11.92 -2.33
C TYR A 6 53.50 12.01 -3.55
N LEU A 7 52.91 10.86 -3.88
CA LEU A 7 51.72 10.70 -4.71
C LEU A 7 50.50 11.07 -3.85
N LEU A 8 49.89 12.21 -4.10
CA LEU A 8 48.63 12.62 -3.46
C LEU A 8 47.46 12.01 -4.25
N ILE A 9 47.07 10.78 -3.88
CA ILE A 9 45.80 10.19 -4.28
C ILE A 9 44.71 10.87 -3.44
N TYR A 10 43.94 11.76 -4.08
CA TYR A 10 42.71 12.28 -3.50
C TYR A 10 41.62 11.21 -3.65
N PHE A 11 41.56 10.28 -2.69
CA PHE A 11 40.50 9.27 -2.63
C PHE A 11 39.25 9.97 -2.05
N PHE A 12 38.44 10.55 -2.93
CA PHE A 12 37.10 10.99 -2.58
C PHE A 12 36.30 9.73 -2.23
N MET A 13 36.23 9.37 -0.94
CA MET A 13 35.20 8.44 -0.46
C MET A 13 33.86 9.13 -0.67
N ALA A 14 33.31 9.03 -1.88
CA ALA A 14 31.88 9.12 -2.08
C ALA A 14 31.29 7.89 -1.36
N SER A 15 30.90 8.07 -0.11
CA SER A 15 29.90 7.23 0.53
C SER A 15 28.63 7.39 -0.31
N GLY A 16 28.53 6.56 -1.35
CA GLY A 16 27.31 6.36 -2.08
C GLY A 16 26.30 5.80 -1.08
N VAL A 17 25.48 6.68 -0.52
CA VAL A 17 24.19 6.29 0.02
C VAL A 17 23.43 5.76 -1.19
N HIS A 18 23.58 4.47 -1.43
CA HIS A 18 22.74 3.76 -2.38
C HIS A 18 21.36 3.71 -1.72
N PHE A 19 20.55 4.73 -1.94
CA PHE A 19 19.12 4.55 -1.87
C PHE A 19 18.82 3.44 -2.87
N ALA A 20 18.54 2.24 -2.36
CA ALA A 20 17.89 1.23 -3.15
C ALA A 20 16.52 1.81 -3.52
N LEU A 21 16.47 2.55 -4.64
CA LEU A 21 15.24 2.85 -5.34
C LEU A 21 14.77 1.50 -5.86
N GLY A 22 14.12 0.72 -4.98
CA GLY A 22 13.32 -0.40 -5.39
C GLY A 22 12.40 0.15 -6.47
N GLN A 23 12.54 -0.38 -7.69
CA GLN A 23 11.73 0.04 -8.81
C GLN A 23 10.27 -0.07 -8.37
N GLN A 24 9.58 1.07 -8.28
CA GLN A 24 8.17 1.10 -7.88
C GLN A 24 7.43 0.21 -8.88
N LYS A 25 6.76 -0.83 -8.36
CA LYS A 25 5.92 -1.73 -9.18
C LYS A 25 4.89 -0.89 -9.93
N ASP A 26 4.71 -1.17 -11.21
CA ASP A 26 3.75 -0.46 -12.06
C ASP A 26 2.32 -0.93 -11.75
N TYR A 27 1.48 0.01 -11.30
CA TYR A 27 0.07 -0.19 -10.98
C TYR A 27 -0.87 0.52 -11.95
N SER A 28 -0.37 1.04 -13.07
CA SER A 28 -1.19 1.78 -14.06
C SER A 28 -2.37 0.96 -14.59
N ALA A 29 -2.18 -0.36 -14.76
CA ALA A 29 -3.24 -1.27 -15.18
C ALA A 29 -4.40 -1.36 -14.17
N ASP A 30 -4.12 -1.24 -12.87
CA ASP A 30 -5.13 -1.33 -11.80
C ASP A 30 -6.12 -0.14 -11.84
N VAL A 31 -5.74 0.98 -12.45
CA VAL A 31 -6.56 2.21 -12.52
C VAL A 31 -7.06 2.52 -13.93
N SER A 32 -6.94 1.58 -14.86
CA SER A 32 -7.30 1.75 -16.27
C SER A 32 -8.82 1.78 -16.54
N SER A 33 -9.63 1.22 -15.63
CA SER A 33 -11.09 1.15 -15.72
C SER A 33 -11.70 1.00 -14.33
N LYS A 34 -13.03 1.20 -14.20
CA LYS A 34 -13.74 0.98 -12.93
C LYS A 34 -13.64 -0.48 -12.48
N GLU A 35 -13.72 -1.43 -13.42
CA GLU A 35 -13.59 -2.87 -13.16
C GLU A 35 -12.19 -3.22 -12.66
N SER A 36 -11.15 -2.63 -13.26
CA SER A 36 -9.76 -2.82 -12.84
C SER A 36 -9.54 -2.35 -11.40
N ILE A 37 -10.12 -1.20 -11.02
CA ILE A 37 -10.00 -0.63 -9.66
C ILE A 37 -10.62 -1.58 -8.63
N VAL A 38 -11.86 -2.02 -8.89
CA VAL A 38 -12.60 -2.91 -7.99
C VAL A 38 -11.88 -4.26 -7.86
N LYS A 39 -11.43 -4.84 -8.98
CA LYS A 39 -10.66 -6.08 -8.99
C LYS A 39 -9.36 -5.95 -8.20
N ALA A 40 -8.60 -4.87 -8.40
CA ALA A 40 -7.36 -4.62 -7.68
C ALA A 40 -7.60 -4.45 -6.16
N LEU A 41 -8.70 -3.80 -5.77
CA LEU A 41 -9.10 -3.69 -4.38
C LEU A 41 -9.37 -5.07 -3.75
N TYR A 42 -10.19 -5.92 -4.40
CA TYR A 42 -10.47 -7.26 -3.89
C TYR A 42 -9.21 -8.11 -3.76
N GLU A 43 -8.33 -8.06 -4.76
CA GLU A 43 -7.08 -8.82 -4.76
C GLU A 43 -6.12 -8.37 -3.64
N VAL A 44 -6.04 -7.06 -3.35
CA VAL A 44 -5.06 -6.55 -2.37
C VAL A 44 -5.49 -6.78 -0.92
N ILE A 45 -6.79 -6.84 -0.63
CA ILE A 45 -7.30 -7.11 0.73
C ILE A 45 -7.53 -8.61 0.98
N SER A 46 -7.70 -9.41 -0.07
CA SER A 46 -7.86 -10.86 0.03
C SER A 46 -6.54 -11.60 0.27
N GLY A 47 -6.59 -12.70 1.01
CA GLY A 47 -5.45 -13.55 1.31
C GLY A 47 -5.56 -14.25 2.67
N THR A 48 -4.74 -15.27 2.85
CA THR A 48 -4.63 -16.05 4.10
C THR A 48 -4.10 -15.19 5.26
N PRO A 49 -4.21 -15.65 6.54
CA PRO A 49 -3.74 -14.92 7.72
C PRO A 49 -2.37 -14.25 7.60
N ASP A 50 -1.39 -14.97 7.06
CA ASP A 50 0.01 -14.57 7.06
C ASP A 50 0.50 -14.06 5.70
N GLN A 51 -0.40 -13.96 4.71
CA GLN A 51 -0.05 -13.46 3.39
C GLN A 51 0.17 -11.94 3.45
N PRO A 52 1.38 -11.43 3.15
CA PRO A 52 1.62 -9.99 3.13
C PRO A 52 0.73 -9.31 2.09
N ARG A 53 0.13 -8.17 2.46
CA ARG A 53 -0.64 -7.35 1.53
C ARG A 53 0.26 -6.34 0.84
N ASP A 54 -0.01 -6.09 -0.44
CA ASP A 54 0.68 -5.07 -1.24
C ASP A 54 0.08 -3.68 -0.93
N TRP A 55 0.45 -3.11 0.22
CA TRP A 55 -0.10 -1.82 0.65
C TRP A 55 0.28 -0.65 -0.27
N ALA A 56 1.34 -0.78 -1.07
CA ALA A 56 1.65 0.20 -2.11
C ALA A 56 0.62 0.16 -3.23
N ARG A 57 0.22 -1.05 -3.67
CA ARG A 57 -0.89 -1.24 -4.63
C ARG A 57 -2.20 -0.68 -4.08
N PHE A 58 -2.54 -0.97 -2.82
CA PHE A 58 -3.77 -0.46 -2.20
C PHE A 58 -3.80 1.08 -2.23
N ARG A 59 -2.71 1.74 -1.83
CA ARG A 59 -2.63 3.22 -1.86
C ARG A 59 -2.79 3.79 -3.27
N ASN A 60 -2.32 3.10 -4.30
CA ASN A 60 -2.45 3.54 -5.69
C ASN A 60 -3.91 3.63 -6.17
N LEU A 61 -4.85 2.98 -5.48
CA LEU A 61 -6.27 3.00 -5.82
C LEU A 61 -7.00 4.26 -5.32
N PHE A 62 -6.35 5.09 -4.50
CA PHE A 62 -6.98 6.21 -3.81
C PHE A 62 -6.28 7.53 -4.12
N LEU A 63 -7.08 8.59 -4.25
CA LEU A 63 -6.57 9.96 -4.18
C LEU A 63 -6.09 10.29 -2.75
N PRO A 64 -5.16 11.23 -2.57
CA PRO A 64 -4.64 11.62 -1.25
C PRO A 64 -5.74 12.01 -0.23
N GLU A 65 -6.81 12.63 -0.70
CA GLU A 65 -7.94 13.10 0.09
C GLU A 65 -9.07 12.07 0.25
N ALA A 66 -8.93 10.86 -0.31
CA ALA A 66 -9.96 9.84 -0.26
C ALA A 66 -10.35 9.48 1.19
N ARG A 67 -11.59 9.05 1.35
CA ARG A 67 -12.15 8.58 2.62
C ARG A 67 -12.87 7.26 2.41
N LEU A 68 -12.68 6.32 3.33
CA LEU A 68 -13.51 5.14 3.48
C LEU A 68 -14.48 5.40 4.63
N ILE A 69 -15.75 5.06 4.44
CA ILE A 69 -16.82 5.38 5.40
C ILE A 69 -17.53 4.08 5.84
N PRO A 70 -16.86 3.21 6.62
CA PRO A 70 -17.49 1.98 7.09
C PRO A 70 -18.58 2.26 8.13
N THR A 71 -19.66 1.49 8.03
CA THR A 71 -20.68 1.38 9.09
C THR A 71 -20.34 0.22 10.01
N GLY A 72 -20.34 0.45 11.32
CA GLY A 72 -20.13 -0.56 12.34
C GLY A 72 -21.31 -0.68 13.29
N LYS A 73 -21.50 -1.85 13.90
CA LYS A 73 -22.49 -2.09 14.94
C LYS A 73 -21.78 -2.35 16.27
N SER A 74 -22.15 -1.60 17.31
CA SER A 74 -21.61 -1.81 18.66
C SER A 74 -22.17 -3.10 19.30
N LYS A 75 -21.61 -3.50 20.45
CA LYS A 75 -22.11 -4.67 21.20
C LYS A 75 -23.54 -4.46 21.70
N GLU A 76 -23.91 -3.21 21.96
CA GLU A 76 -25.25 -2.76 22.38
C GLU A 76 -26.22 -2.63 21.20
N GLY A 77 -25.76 -2.91 19.98
CA GLY A 77 -26.56 -2.92 18.77
C GLY A 77 -26.73 -1.58 18.08
N ILE A 78 -26.01 -0.54 18.54
CA ILE A 78 -26.07 0.80 17.96
C ILE A 78 -25.21 0.85 16.69
N PHE A 79 -25.78 1.36 15.60
CA PHE A 79 -25.06 1.59 14.36
C PHE A 79 -24.31 2.92 14.41
N THR A 80 -23.05 2.90 13.99
CA THR A 80 -22.18 4.06 13.94
C THR A 80 -21.48 4.12 12.60
N ILE A 81 -21.19 5.33 12.15
CA ILE A 81 -20.41 5.59 10.94
C ILE A 81 -19.05 6.11 11.38
N ARG A 82 -18.00 5.65 10.72
CA ARG A 82 -16.65 6.19 10.89
C ARG A 82 -16.16 6.70 9.54
N THR A 83 -15.51 7.84 9.54
CA THR A 83 -14.78 8.35 8.38
C THR A 83 -13.30 8.10 8.62
N ILE A 84 -12.65 7.32 7.75
CA ILE A 84 -11.24 6.96 7.88
C ILE A 84 -10.49 7.20 6.57
N THR A 85 -9.20 7.43 6.68
CA THR A 85 -8.25 7.48 5.56
C THR A 85 -7.85 6.07 5.09
N PRO A 86 -7.28 5.91 3.89
CA PRO A 86 -6.66 4.66 3.45
C PRO A 86 -5.61 4.13 4.46
N GLU A 87 -4.80 5.01 5.04
CA GLU A 87 -3.81 4.67 6.07
C GLU A 87 -4.44 4.10 7.34
N GLU A 88 -5.49 4.73 7.84
CA GLU A 88 -6.23 4.24 9.01
C GLU A 88 -6.92 2.90 8.71
N TYR A 89 -7.38 2.68 7.47
CA TYR A 89 -7.87 1.37 7.04
C TYR A 89 -6.76 0.31 7.12
N ILE A 90 -5.57 0.58 6.55
CA ILE A 90 -4.43 -0.36 6.58
C ILE A 90 -4.05 -0.72 8.02
N GLN A 91 -3.98 0.28 8.91
CA GLN A 91 -3.66 0.08 10.33
C GLN A 91 -4.72 -0.78 11.03
N SER A 92 -6.00 -0.47 10.81
CA SER A 92 -7.12 -1.23 11.39
C SER A 92 -7.16 -2.66 10.85
N PHE A 93 -6.99 -2.85 9.55
CA PHE A 93 -6.98 -4.16 8.90
C PHE A 93 -5.88 -5.05 9.47
N THR A 94 -4.64 -4.54 9.49
CA THR A 94 -3.46 -5.29 9.99
C THR A 94 -3.61 -5.68 11.46
N LYS A 95 -4.26 -4.84 12.26
CA LYS A 95 -4.51 -5.12 13.69
C LYS A 95 -5.58 -6.19 13.91
N ASN A 96 -6.66 -6.13 13.13
CA ASN A 96 -7.91 -6.83 13.45
C ASN A 96 -8.11 -8.12 12.64
N ILE A 97 -7.56 -8.21 11.41
CA ILE A 97 -7.72 -9.37 10.55
C ILE A 97 -6.56 -10.34 10.78
N LYS A 98 -6.82 -11.37 11.59
CA LYS A 98 -5.84 -12.41 11.96
C LYS A 98 -6.13 -13.79 11.37
N THR A 99 -7.31 -13.98 10.78
CA THR A 99 -7.80 -15.28 10.29
C THR A 99 -7.77 -15.38 8.77
N GLY A 100 -7.16 -14.41 8.09
CA GLY A 100 -7.31 -14.23 6.65
C GLY A 100 -8.64 -13.55 6.33
N PHE A 101 -8.72 -13.03 5.13
CA PHE A 101 -9.89 -12.33 4.60
C PHE A 101 -9.97 -12.62 3.11
N PHE A 102 -11.18 -12.82 2.59
CA PHE A 102 -11.40 -13.04 1.16
C PHE A 102 -12.64 -12.28 0.76
N GLU A 103 -12.50 -11.49 -0.29
CA GLU A 103 -13.60 -10.78 -0.92
C GLU A 103 -13.78 -11.30 -2.33
N THR A 104 -15.03 -11.55 -2.70
CA THR A 104 -15.40 -12.03 -4.02
C THR A 104 -16.68 -11.33 -4.42
N GLU A 105 -16.65 -10.75 -5.61
CA GLU A 105 -17.82 -10.12 -6.18
C GLU A 105 -18.88 -11.18 -6.51
N LEU A 106 -20.13 -10.93 -6.09
CA LEU A 106 -21.25 -11.81 -6.39
C LEU A 106 -22.09 -11.32 -7.57
N TYR A 107 -22.20 -10.00 -7.72
CA TYR A 107 -23.00 -9.36 -8.76
C TYR A 107 -22.54 -7.91 -8.94
N GLN A 108 -22.45 -7.47 -10.19
CA GLN A 108 -22.16 -6.09 -10.55
C GLN A 108 -23.14 -5.64 -11.64
N THR A 109 -23.71 -4.45 -11.45
CA THR A 109 -24.43 -3.70 -12.48
C THR A 109 -23.89 -2.28 -12.48
N ALA A 110 -23.91 -1.63 -13.63
CA ALA A 110 -23.47 -0.25 -13.78
C ALA A 110 -24.59 0.58 -14.39
N GLU A 111 -24.71 1.81 -13.90
CA GLU A 111 -25.59 2.83 -14.44
C GLU A 111 -24.70 3.90 -15.12
N GLU A 112 -25.19 4.46 -16.23
CA GLU A 112 -24.55 5.55 -16.98
C GLU A 112 -25.15 6.91 -16.62
#